data_AF-A0A4R3A903-F1
#
_entry.id   AF-A0A4R3A903-F1
#
_cell.length_a   1.000
_cell.length_b   1.000
_cell.length_c   1.000
_cell.angle_alpha   90.00
_cell.angle_beta   90.00
_cell.angle_gamma   90.00
#
_symmetry.space_group_name_H-M   'P 1'
#
loop_
_entity.id
_entity.type
_entity.pdbx_description
1 polymer ?
#
loop_
_entity_poly.entity_id
_entity_poly.type
_entity_poly.pdbx_seq_one_letter_code
_entity_poly.pdbx_strand_id
1 'polypeptide(L)'
;MAISLGSLNSTRNNKPPIGVIYGVHGVGKTALAAEFPDPYYLPTMGEEPPDDIDMPSPGTAESLEDILDVIGWLLTEEHDRKTFILDSVDGAESLVWKATCARLGLNSIEDAGFGKGYVEADTEWRELLAGLQALRDAGIAVVLIAHTEITRFDSPTSDPFSRYGIKLHKRASALVQECAQFVGFINYRHTLKEKEVGFNKKVSHAEGSGERQIHLEERPGFLAKSRYGTPAAITFKKGKGWEELAKYMPEPLGKAA
;
A
#
# COMPACT_ATOMS: atom_id res chain seq x y z
N MET A 1 -6.21 37.06 9.86
CA MET A 1 -4.82 37.17 10.34
C MET A 1 -3.90 37.23 9.14
N ALA A 2 -2.97 38.18 9.10
CA ALA A 2 -1.99 38.29 8.01
C ALA A 2 -0.92 37.19 8.19
N ILE A 3 -0.68 36.39 7.15
CA ILE A 3 0.40 35.39 7.16
C ILE A 3 1.73 36.15 7.18
N SER A 4 2.53 35.95 8.22
CA SER A 4 3.86 36.56 8.36
C SER A 4 4.95 35.60 7.90
N LEU A 5 6.05 36.12 7.34
CA LEU A 5 7.20 35.30 6.94
C LEU A 5 7.79 34.47 8.11
N GLY A 6 7.68 34.95 9.35
CA GLY A 6 8.14 34.25 10.55
C GLY A 6 7.22 33.11 11.03
N SER A 7 6.01 32.99 10.48
CA SER A 7 5.06 31.90 10.78
C SER A 7 5.06 30.78 9.73
N LEU A 8 5.98 30.83 8.77
CA LEU A 8 6.12 29.79 7.75
C LEU A 8 6.82 28.56 8.36
N ASN A 9 6.07 27.47 8.48
CA ASN A 9 6.65 26.18 8.84
C ASN A 9 7.45 25.62 7.65
N SER A 10 8.54 24.91 7.94
CA SER A 10 9.28 24.15 6.92
C SER A 10 8.34 23.16 6.23
N THR A 11 8.41 23.10 4.90
CA THR A 11 7.66 22.12 4.09
C THR A 11 8.33 20.75 4.05
N ARG A 12 9.50 20.59 4.68
CA ARG A 12 10.22 19.32 4.71
C ARG A 12 9.43 18.29 5.52
N ASN A 13 9.01 17.23 4.84
CA ASN A 13 8.18 16.20 5.42
C ASN A 13 9.01 15.22 6.26
N ASN A 14 8.99 15.39 7.59
CA ASN A 14 9.69 14.54 8.54
C ASN A 14 8.78 13.45 9.17
N LYS A 15 7.52 13.36 8.72
CA LYS A 15 6.57 12.35 9.21
C LYS A 15 6.83 11.00 8.53
N PRO A 16 6.59 9.87 9.20
CA PRO A 16 6.78 8.54 8.61
C PRO A 16 5.90 8.30 7.37
N PRO A 17 6.14 7.22 6.61
CA PRO A 17 5.35 6.92 5.42
C PRO A 17 3.98 6.33 5.76
N ILE A 18 2.96 6.70 4.97
CA ILE A 18 1.92 5.77 4.53
C ILE A 18 2.42 5.14 3.22
N GLY A 19 2.65 3.84 3.24
CA GLY A 19 3.13 3.05 2.11
C GLY A 19 2.09 2.06 1.63
N VAL A 20 1.96 1.89 0.32
CA VAL A 20 1.23 0.77 -0.29
C VAL A 20 2.24 -0.22 -0.84
N ILE A 21 2.12 -1.48 -0.47
CA ILE A 21 2.98 -2.56 -0.94
C ILE A 21 2.11 -3.60 -1.65
N TYR A 22 2.32 -3.75 -2.95
CA TYR A 22 1.64 -4.75 -3.77
C TYR A 22 2.65 -5.44 -4.67
N GLY A 23 2.27 -6.57 -5.26
CA GLY A 23 3.19 -7.41 -6.02
C GLY A 23 2.64 -8.81 -6.28
N VAL A 24 3.37 -9.55 -7.12
CA VAL A 24 3.00 -10.92 -7.48
C VAL A 24 2.91 -11.84 -6.26
N HIS A 25 2.11 -12.90 -6.34
CA HIS A 25 1.90 -13.84 -5.23
C HIS A 25 3.22 -14.45 -4.75
N GLY A 26 3.36 -14.63 -3.43
CA GLY A 26 4.54 -15.25 -2.81
C GLY A 26 5.83 -14.41 -2.86
N VAL A 27 5.77 -13.14 -3.30
CA VAL A 27 6.97 -12.28 -3.40
C VAL A 27 7.46 -11.74 -2.05
N GLY A 28 6.68 -11.91 -0.98
CA GLY A 28 7.05 -11.49 0.38
C GLY A 28 6.56 -10.10 0.79
N LYS A 29 5.34 -9.71 0.41
CA LYS A 29 4.72 -8.43 0.79
C LYS A 29 4.60 -8.28 2.32
N THR A 30 3.94 -9.25 2.95
CA THR A 30 3.74 -9.29 4.41
C THR A 30 5.07 -9.43 5.15
N ALA A 31 6.02 -10.19 4.59
CA ALA A 31 7.37 -10.27 5.14
C ALA A 31 8.09 -8.92 5.12
N LEU A 32 7.99 -8.14 4.03
CA LEU A 32 8.56 -6.78 3.99
C LEU A 32 7.88 -5.85 5.00
N ALA A 33 6.55 -5.91 5.09
CA ALA A 33 5.80 -5.07 6.03
C ALA A 33 6.19 -5.36 7.49
N ALA A 34 6.42 -6.63 7.83
CA ALA A 34 6.86 -7.06 9.16
C ALA A 34 8.26 -6.57 9.55
N GLU A 35 9.09 -6.15 8.58
CA GLU A 35 10.42 -5.61 8.86
C GLU A 35 10.39 -4.15 9.34
N PHE A 36 9.23 -3.48 9.27
CA PHE A 36 9.07 -2.12 9.79
C PHE A 36 9.15 -2.11 11.32
N PRO A 37 9.53 -0.98 11.95
CA PRO A 37 9.73 -0.91 13.40
C PRO A 37 8.43 -1.16 14.17
N ASP A 38 8.52 -2.04 15.17
CA ASP A 38 7.48 -2.34 16.17
C ASP A 38 6.05 -2.41 15.58
N PRO A 39 5.77 -3.38 14.69
CA PRO A 39 4.53 -3.41 13.94
C PRO A 39 3.34 -3.86 14.80
N TYR A 40 2.16 -3.38 14.43
CA TYR A 40 0.85 -3.86 14.80
C TYR A 40 0.16 -4.37 13.55
N TYR A 41 -0.17 -5.66 13.50
CA TYR A 41 -0.68 -6.33 12.31
C TYR A 41 -2.18 -6.57 12.41
N LEU A 42 -2.93 -6.03 11.45
CA LEU A 42 -4.37 -6.25 11.33
C LEU A 42 -4.69 -6.95 10.00
N PRO A 43 -4.91 -8.27 10.02
CA PRO A 43 -5.35 -9.00 8.84
C PRO A 43 -6.84 -8.78 8.57
N THR A 44 -7.22 -8.91 7.32
CA THR A 44 -8.59 -9.07 6.83
C THR A 44 -8.84 -10.53 6.51
N MET A 45 -10.10 -10.92 6.30
CA MET A 45 -10.46 -12.33 6.07
C MET A 45 -9.66 -12.97 4.92
N GLY A 46 -8.90 -14.01 5.24
CA GLY A 46 -8.08 -14.77 4.30
C GLY A 46 -6.60 -14.40 4.27
N GLU A 47 -6.17 -13.40 5.04
CA GLU A 47 -4.76 -13.06 5.22
C GLU A 47 -4.21 -13.61 6.54
N GLU A 48 -2.98 -14.09 6.49
CA GLU A 48 -2.25 -14.64 7.63
C GLU A 48 -0.79 -14.18 7.59
N PRO A 49 -0.15 -13.96 8.75
CA PRO A 49 1.27 -13.67 8.80
C PRO A 49 2.08 -14.90 8.31
N PRO A 50 3.28 -14.72 7.76
CA PRO A 50 4.15 -15.84 7.40
C PRO A 50 4.54 -16.70 8.62
N ASP A 51 4.65 -18.02 8.44
CA ASP A 51 5.00 -18.99 9.50
C ASP A 51 6.24 -18.63 10.33
N ASP A 52 7.19 -17.89 9.75
CA ASP A 52 8.47 -17.54 10.37
C ASP A 52 8.50 -16.14 11.00
N ILE A 53 7.36 -15.45 11.07
CA ILE A 53 7.25 -14.07 11.56
C ILE A 53 6.10 -13.96 12.57
N ASP A 54 6.44 -13.60 13.80
CA ASP A 54 5.47 -13.27 14.83
C ASP A 54 5.17 -11.76 14.80
N MET A 55 3.89 -11.40 14.69
CA MET A 55 3.42 -10.01 14.72
C MET A 55 2.20 -9.90 15.64
N PRO A 56 2.19 -8.96 16.61
CA PRO A 56 1.03 -8.73 17.45
C PRO A 56 -0.20 -8.36 16.61
N SER A 57 -1.31 -9.07 16.85
CA SER A 57 -2.58 -8.89 16.17
C SER A 57 -3.74 -9.11 17.14
N PRO A 58 -4.81 -8.30 17.09
CA PRO A 58 -6.02 -8.51 17.89
C PRO A 58 -6.93 -9.61 17.30
N GLY A 59 -6.57 -10.14 16.13
CA GLY A 59 -7.43 -10.98 15.31
C GLY A 59 -7.71 -10.32 13.96
N THR A 60 -8.63 -10.91 13.22
CA THR A 60 -9.00 -10.46 11.87
C THR A 60 -10.06 -9.37 11.92
N ALA A 61 -9.92 -8.33 11.09
CA ALA A 61 -10.95 -7.31 10.89
C ALA A 61 -12.16 -7.91 10.14
N GLU A 62 -13.34 -7.83 10.75
CA GLU A 62 -14.63 -8.32 10.23
C GLU A 62 -15.59 -7.17 9.84
N SER A 63 -15.24 -5.95 10.24
CA SER A 63 -15.98 -4.73 9.94
C SER A 63 -15.04 -3.53 9.71
N LEU A 64 -15.56 -2.46 9.08
CA LEU A 64 -14.81 -1.21 8.96
C LEU A 64 -14.56 -0.59 10.35
N GLU A 65 -15.52 -0.74 11.27
CA GLU A 65 -15.40 -0.25 12.65
C GLU A 65 -14.20 -0.88 13.35
N ASP A 66 -13.95 -2.18 13.17
CA ASP A 66 -12.81 -2.87 13.78
C ASP A 66 -11.47 -2.22 13.37
N ILE A 67 -11.37 -1.78 12.10
CA ILE A 67 -10.18 -1.07 11.60
C ILE A 67 -10.08 0.32 12.24
N LEU A 68 -11.20 1.05 12.32
CA LEU A 68 -11.25 2.38 12.92
C LEU A 68 -10.97 2.34 14.42
N ASP A 69 -11.43 1.31 15.13
CA ASP A 69 -11.18 1.07 16.55
C ASP A 69 -9.70 0.80 16.81
N VAL A 70 -9.02 0.01 15.98
CA VAL A 70 -7.57 -0.20 16.06
C VAL A 70 -6.82 1.11 15.82
N ILE A 71 -7.24 1.91 14.83
CA ILE A 71 -6.68 3.24 14.58
C ILE A 71 -6.88 4.13 15.81
N GLY A 72 -8.08 4.12 16.41
CA GLY A 72 -8.40 4.85 17.63
C GLY A 72 -7.51 4.44 18.79
N TRP A 73 -7.37 3.15 19.04
CA TRP A 73 -6.50 2.58 20.07
C TRP A 73 -5.04 3.02 19.89
N LEU A 74 -4.52 2.95 18.66
CA LEU A 74 -3.16 3.41 18.33
C LEU A 74 -2.96 4.92 18.51
N LEU A 75 -4.04 5.70 18.51
CA LEU A 75 -3.99 7.15 18.72
C LEU A 75 -4.18 7.53 20.20
N THR A 76 -4.93 6.75 20.98
CA THR A 76 -5.33 7.14 22.34
C THR A 76 -4.55 6.42 23.43
N GLU A 77 -4.29 5.12 23.28
CA GLU A 77 -3.70 4.30 24.34
C GLU A 77 -2.17 4.45 24.42
N GLU A 78 -1.60 3.97 25.53
CA GLU A 78 -0.15 3.86 25.72
C GLU A 78 0.35 2.53 25.15
N HIS A 79 1.29 2.59 24.22
CA HIS A 79 1.91 1.44 23.60
C HIS A 79 3.26 1.81 22.98
N ASP A 80 4.04 0.81 22.58
CA ASP A 80 5.34 0.96 21.91
C ASP A 80 5.27 0.76 20.38
N ARG A 81 4.07 0.54 19.83
CA ARG A 81 3.87 0.33 18.38
C ARG A 81 4.26 1.55 17.57
N LYS A 82 5.05 1.34 16.51
CA LYS A 82 5.54 2.40 15.61
C LYS A 82 5.02 2.24 14.18
N THR A 83 4.45 1.08 13.85
CA THR A 83 3.91 0.81 12.52
C THR A 83 2.56 0.13 12.60
N PHE A 84 1.59 0.60 11.83
CA PHE A 84 0.32 -0.08 11.61
C PHE A 84 0.34 -0.78 10.24
N ILE A 85 0.06 -2.07 10.21
CA ILE A 85 -0.03 -2.87 8.99
C ILE A 85 -1.49 -3.30 8.80
N LEU A 86 -2.07 -2.97 7.64
CA LEU A 86 -3.37 -3.46 7.21
C LEU A 86 -3.18 -4.44 6.05
N ASP A 87 -3.52 -5.71 6.27
CA ASP A 87 -3.34 -6.80 5.31
C ASP A 87 -4.68 -7.49 5.02
N SER A 88 -5.39 -7.21 3.95
CA SER A 88 -5.05 -6.37 2.82
C SER A 88 -6.05 -5.23 2.67
N VAL A 89 -5.63 -4.17 1.99
CA VAL A 89 -6.51 -3.02 1.68
C VAL A 89 -7.65 -3.42 0.73
N ASP A 90 -7.48 -4.47 -0.08
CA ASP A 90 -8.55 -5.02 -0.90
C ASP A 90 -9.53 -5.91 -0.11
N GLY A 91 -9.07 -6.56 0.96
CA GLY A 91 -9.99 -7.10 1.97
C GLY A 91 -10.78 -5.99 2.67
N ALA A 92 -10.11 -4.89 3.03
CA ALA A 92 -10.75 -3.73 3.66
C ALA A 92 -11.77 -3.04 2.74
N GLU A 93 -11.59 -3.08 1.42
CA GLU A 93 -12.58 -2.58 0.45
C GLU A 93 -13.94 -3.25 0.60
N SER A 94 -13.96 -4.56 0.85
CA SER A 94 -15.21 -5.30 1.07
C SER A 94 -15.91 -4.84 2.35
N LEU A 95 -15.14 -4.51 3.39
CA LEU A 95 -15.66 -3.99 4.66
C LEU A 95 -16.20 -2.57 4.51
N VAL A 96 -15.52 -1.73 3.72
CA VAL A 96 -15.99 -0.39 3.33
C VAL A 96 -17.32 -0.48 2.58
N TRP A 97 -17.45 -1.39 1.61
CA TRP A 97 -18.71 -1.58 0.88
C TRP A 97 -19.84 -2.05 1.80
N LYS A 98 -19.55 -2.98 2.72
CA LYS A 98 -20.52 -3.44 3.72
C LYS A 98 -21.02 -2.30 4.60
N ALA A 99 -20.12 -1.45 5.10
CA ALA A 99 -20.46 -0.25 5.87
C ALA A 99 -21.30 0.74 5.05
N THR A 100 -20.93 0.96 3.79
CA THR A 100 -21.67 1.81 2.84
C THR A 100 -23.10 1.30 2.63
N CYS A 101 -23.25 0.00 2.37
CA CYS A 101 -24.55 -0.65 2.20
C CYS A 101 -25.41 -0.52 3.45
N ALA A 102 -24.82 -0.73 4.63
CA ALA A 102 -25.52 -0.58 5.91
C ALA A 102 -26.02 0.86 6.12
N ARG A 103 -25.19 1.87 5.85
CA ARG A 103 -25.58 3.30 5.92
C ARG A 103 -26.73 3.64 4.96
N LEU A 104 -26.72 3.06 3.76
CA LEU A 104 -27.71 3.36 2.71
C LEU A 104 -28.94 2.46 2.74
N GLY A 105 -28.97 1.42 3.58
CA GLY A 105 -30.03 0.41 3.61
C GLY A 105 -30.08 -0.46 2.34
N LEU A 106 -28.93 -0.76 1.74
CA LEU A 106 -28.79 -1.60 0.53
C LEU A 106 -28.33 -3.01 0.89
N ASN A 107 -28.67 -4.00 0.06
CA ASN A 107 -28.17 -5.37 0.23
C ASN A 107 -26.80 -5.56 -0.43
N SER A 108 -26.57 -4.85 -1.54
CA SER A 108 -25.33 -4.83 -2.31
C SER A 108 -24.98 -3.41 -2.73
N ILE A 109 -23.70 -3.12 -2.91
CA ILE A 109 -23.22 -1.80 -3.37
C ILE A 109 -23.74 -1.48 -4.78
N GLU A 110 -24.05 -2.51 -5.57
CA GLU A 110 -24.60 -2.38 -6.91
C GLU A 110 -26.08 -1.97 -6.92
N ASP A 111 -26.82 -2.19 -5.83
CA ASP A 111 -28.25 -1.88 -5.73
C ASP A 111 -28.53 -0.38 -5.85
N ALA A 112 -27.54 0.46 -5.56
CA ALA A 112 -27.62 1.91 -5.75
C ALA A 112 -27.77 2.33 -7.24
N GLY A 113 -27.43 1.42 -8.17
CA GLY A 113 -27.54 1.61 -9.62
C GLY A 113 -26.46 2.53 -10.20
N PHE A 114 -26.10 2.27 -11.47
CA PHE A 114 -25.18 3.11 -12.27
C PHE A 114 -23.86 3.48 -11.57
N GLY A 115 -23.34 2.59 -10.73
CA GLY A 115 -22.09 2.80 -9.99
C GLY A 115 -22.16 3.85 -8.86
N LYS A 116 -23.34 4.33 -8.50
CA LYS A 116 -23.53 5.30 -7.41
C LYS A 116 -23.05 4.77 -6.06
N GLY A 117 -23.22 3.47 -5.78
CA GLY A 117 -22.77 2.89 -4.53
C GLY A 117 -21.26 3.03 -4.32
N TYR A 118 -20.47 2.86 -5.39
CA TYR A 118 -19.02 3.09 -5.32
C TYR A 118 -18.63 4.55 -5.15
N VAL A 119 -19.48 5.50 -5.53
CA VAL A 119 -19.28 6.93 -5.27
C VAL A 119 -19.62 7.23 -3.81
N GLU A 120 -20.71 6.66 -3.30
CA GLU A 120 -21.10 6.81 -1.89
C GLU A 120 -20.06 6.24 -0.94
N ALA A 121 -19.42 5.11 -1.31
CA ALA A 121 -18.34 4.48 -0.57
C ALA A 121 -17.09 5.37 -0.41
N ASP A 122 -16.95 6.45 -1.20
CA ASP A 122 -15.90 7.45 -0.97
C ASP A 122 -15.98 8.05 0.45
N THR A 123 -17.17 8.06 1.07
CA THR A 123 -17.37 8.60 2.43
C THR A 123 -16.58 7.78 3.45
N GLU A 124 -16.81 6.48 3.47
CA GLU A 124 -16.16 5.49 4.32
C GLU A 124 -14.66 5.39 4.02
N TRP A 125 -14.28 5.45 2.73
CA TRP A 125 -12.86 5.51 2.36
C TRP A 125 -12.17 6.76 2.91
N ARG A 126 -12.82 7.93 2.84
CA ARG A 126 -12.23 9.19 3.36
C ARG A 126 -12.07 9.15 4.87
N GLU A 127 -13.02 8.53 5.58
CA GLU A 127 -12.92 8.31 7.02
C GLU A 127 -11.72 7.42 7.36
N LEU A 128 -11.61 6.25 6.72
CA LEU A 128 -10.47 5.35 6.92
C LEU A 128 -9.14 6.07 6.62
N LEU A 129 -9.03 6.74 5.46
CA LEU A 129 -7.81 7.44 5.07
C LEU A 129 -7.47 8.62 5.99
N ALA A 130 -8.47 9.30 6.56
CA ALA A 130 -8.25 10.33 7.57
C ALA A 130 -7.67 9.72 8.85
N GLY A 131 -8.15 8.56 9.28
CA GLY A 131 -7.57 7.79 10.39
C GLY A 131 -6.10 7.40 10.13
N LEU A 132 -5.79 6.89 8.93
CA LEU A 132 -4.41 6.55 8.55
C LEU A 132 -3.48 7.79 8.53
N GLN A 133 -3.99 8.94 8.08
CA GLN A 133 -3.24 10.20 8.15
C GLN A 133 -3.03 10.67 9.59
N ALA A 134 -4.01 10.46 10.49
CA ALA A 134 -3.84 10.77 11.90
C ALA A 134 -2.73 9.93 12.54
N LEU A 135 -2.64 8.62 12.23
CA LEU A 135 -1.52 7.77 12.68
C LEU A 135 -0.18 8.32 12.20
N ARG A 136 -0.11 8.65 10.92
CA ARG A 136 1.08 9.25 10.31
C ARG A 136 1.49 10.55 11.01
N ASP A 137 0.52 11.38 11.32
CA ASP A 137 0.72 12.66 12.01
C ASP A 137 1.17 12.48 13.46
N ALA A 138 0.74 11.38 14.10
CA ALA A 138 1.19 10.96 15.42
C ALA A 138 2.59 10.32 15.44
N GLY A 139 3.22 10.09 14.28
CA GLY A 139 4.56 9.48 14.20
C GLY A 139 4.56 7.96 14.00
N ILE A 140 3.41 7.37 13.68
CA ILE A 140 3.25 5.94 13.37
C ILE A 140 3.27 5.75 11.85
N ALA A 141 4.13 4.86 11.33
CA ALA A 141 4.11 4.48 9.92
C ALA A 141 2.86 3.65 9.62
N VAL A 142 2.36 3.72 8.39
CA VAL A 142 1.26 2.87 7.92
C VAL A 142 1.73 2.08 6.70
N VAL A 143 1.52 0.77 6.72
CA VAL A 143 1.81 -0.12 5.59
C VAL A 143 0.51 -0.81 5.17
N LEU A 144 0.05 -0.48 3.97
CA LEU A 144 -1.11 -1.08 3.34
C LEU A 144 -0.63 -2.17 2.38
N ILE A 145 -0.97 -3.42 2.66
CA ILE A 145 -0.68 -4.52 1.75
C ILE A 145 -1.85 -4.65 0.78
N ALA A 146 -1.56 -4.86 -0.50
CA ALA A 146 -2.59 -5.08 -1.49
C ALA A 146 -2.25 -6.25 -2.42
N HIS A 147 -3.28 -6.93 -2.89
CA HIS A 147 -3.14 -7.86 -4.00
C HIS A 147 -2.98 -7.14 -5.33
N THR A 148 -2.47 -7.89 -6.30
CA THR A 148 -2.20 -7.38 -7.64
C THR A 148 -3.22 -7.94 -8.61
N GLU A 149 -3.65 -7.12 -9.56
CA GLU A 149 -4.41 -7.54 -10.73
C GLU A 149 -3.76 -7.06 -12.03
N ILE A 150 -4.12 -7.66 -13.15
CA ILE A 150 -3.70 -7.18 -14.47
C ILE A 150 -4.81 -6.28 -15.01
N THR A 151 -4.49 -5.00 -15.20
CA THR A 151 -5.40 -4.00 -15.76
C THR A 151 -4.93 -3.55 -17.14
N ARG A 152 -5.88 -3.20 -18.00
CA ARG A 152 -5.60 -2.54 -19.27
C ARG A 152 -5.36 -1.05 -19.03
N PHE A 153 -4.31 -0.51 -19.64
CA PHE A 153 -4.04 0.91 -19.68
C PHE A 153 -4.13 1.44 -21.11
N ASP A 154 -5.07 2.35 -21.34
CA ASP A 154 -5.24 3.03 -22.62
C ASP A 154 -4.65 4.44 -22.50
N SER A 155 -3.44 4.62 -23.03
CA SER A 155 -2.74 5.90 -23.03
C SER A 155 -3.19 6.78 -24.20
N PRO A 156 -3.28 8.10 -24.04
CA PRO A 156 -3.49 9.00 -25.18
C PRO A 156 -2.25 9.10 -26.10
N THR A 157 -1.08 8.63 -25.65
CA THR A 157 0.20 8.80 -26.36
C THR A 157 0.91 7.49 -26.72
N SER A 158 0.34 6.33 -26.39
CA SER A 158 0.92 5.03 -26.72
C SER A 158 -0.15 3.99 -26.97
N ASP A 159 0.21 2.90 -27.64
CA ASP A 159 -0.69 1.76 -27.80
C ASP A 159 -1.13 1.21 -26.44
N PRO A 160 -2.37 0.68 -26.34
CA PRO A 160 -2.85 0.05 -25.13
C PRO A 160 -1.99 -1.13 -24.71
N PHE A 161 -1.70 -1.23 -23.41
CA PHE A 161 -0.94 -2.33 -22.83
C PHE A 161 -1.54 -2.80 -21.51
N SER A 162 -1.21 -4.03 -21.13
CA SER A 162 -1.55 -4.57 -19.82
C SER A 162 -0.48 -4.22 -18.81
N ARG A 163 -0.90 -3.89 -17.59
CA ARG A 163 0.01 -3.56 -16.48
C ARG A 163 -0.48 -4.16 -15.17
N TYR A 164 0.44 -4.36 -14.25
CA TYR A 164 0.11 -4.70 -12.87
C TYR A 164 -0.49 -3.48 -12.17
N GLY A 165 -1.67 -3.67 -11.59
CA GLY A 165 -2.39 -2.70 -10.80
C GLY A 165 -2.72 -3.24 -9.41
N ILE A 166 -3.08 -2.34 -8.51
CA ILE A 166 -3.59 -2.68 -7.18
C ILE A 166 -5.03 -3.19 -7.35
N LYS A 167 -5.35 -4.36 -6.78
CA LYS A 167 -6.66 -5.03 -6.87
C LYS A 167 -7.71 -4.32 -6.02
N LEU A 168 -8.04 -3.09 -6.39
CA LEU A 168 -9.06 -2.24 -5.77
C LEU A 168 -9.97 -1.68 -6.84
N HIS A 169 -11.21 -1.37 -6.49
CA HIS A 169 -12.05 -0.58 -7.39
C HIS A 169 -11.36 0.75 -7.72
N LYS A 170 -11.47 1.18 -8.99
CA LYS A 170 -10.72 2.33 -9.54
C LYS A 170 -10.74 3.59 -8.68
N ARG A 171 -11.85 3.85 -7.98
CA ARG A 171 -12.00 5.01 -7.08
C ARG A 171 -11.19 4.84 -5.80
N ALA A 172 -11.31 3.68 -5.14
CA ALA A 172 -10.55 3.34 -3.95
C ALA A 172 -9.05 3.34 -4.26
N SER A 173 -8.65 2.70 -5.36
CA SER A 173 -7.27 2.67 -5.82
C SER A 173 -6.67 4.07 -5.99
N ALA A 174 -7.42 5.01 -6.58
CA ALA A 174 -6.98 6.40 -6.71
C ALA A 174 -6.82 7.08 -5.34
N LEU A 175 -7.83 6.99 -4.46
CA LEU A 175 -7.79 7.60 -3.12
C LEU A 175 -6.62 7.08 -2.28
N VAL A 176 -6.41 5.76 -2.26
CA VAL A 176 -5.33 5.10 -1.52
C VAL A 176 -3.96 5.52 -2.07
N GLN A 177 -3.77 5.52 -3.39
CA GLN A 177 -2.51 5.93 -4.01
C GLN A 177 -2.20 7.42 -3.81
N GLU A 178 -3.22 8.29 -3.81
CA GLU A 178 -3.07 9.72 -3.55
C GLU A 178 -2.60 9.99 -2.12
N CYS A 179 -3.21 9.29 -1.15
CA CYS A 179 -2.90 9.36 0.28
C CYS A 179 -1.48 8.88 0.59
N ALA A 180 -1.04 7.82 -0.09
CA ALA A 180 0.27 7.20 0.12
C ALA A 180 1.45 8.13 -0.26
N GLN A 181 2.50 8.09 0.55
CA GLN A 181 3.79 8.72 0.24
C GLN A 181 4.60 7.84 -0.72
N PHE A 182 4.44 6.52 -0.67
CA PHE A 182 4.99 5.63 -1.68
C PHE A 182 4.02 4.50 -2.03
N VAL A 183 4.10 4.03 -3.27
CA VAL A 183 3.45 2.83 -3.79
C VAL A 183 4.56 1.96 -4.36
N GLY A 184 4.88 0.89 -3.65
CA GLY A 184 5.94 -0.05 -4.00
C GLY A 184 5.38 -1.29 -4.70
N PHE A 185 5.81 -1.54 -5.93
CA PHE A 185 5.52 -2.78 -6.64
C PHE A 185 6.67 -3.77 -6.45
N ILE A 186 6.40 -4.93 -5.83
CA ILE A 186 7.41 -5.97 -5.64
C ILE A 186 7.28 -7.03 -6.74
N ASN A 187 8.39 -7.27 -7.43
CA ASN A 187 8.49 -8.37 -8.39
C ASN A 187 9.90 -8.97 -8.43
N TYR A 188 10.05 -10.10 -9.10
CA TYR A 188 11.34 -10.70 -9.37
C TYR A 188 12.09 -9.90 -10.44
N ARG A 189 13.40 -9.75 -10.27
CA ARG A 189 14.28 -9.17 -11.27
C ARG A 189 14.36 -10.11 -12.47
N HIS A 190 13.76 -9.67 -13.57
CA HIS A 190 13.91 -10.31 -14.87
C HIS A 190 15.16 -9.78 -15.55
N THR A 191 16.22 -10.58 -15.57
CA THR A 191 17.36 -10.31 -16.46
C THR A 191 16.99 -10.84 -17.83
N LEU A 192 16.73 -9.94 -18.79
CA LEU A 192 16.59 -10.33 -20.19
C LEU A 192 17.99 -10.75 -20.68
N LYS A 193 18.25 -12.06 -20.71
CA LYS A 193 19.37 -12.57 -21.52
C LYS A 193 18.82 -12.83 -22.91
N GLU A 194 19.28 -12.06 -23.89
CA GLU A 194 19.09 -12.40 -25.29
C GLU A 194 19.82 -13.73 -25.54
N LYS A 195 19.09 -14.81 -25.77
CA LYS A 195 19.65 -16.02 -26.40
C LYS A 195 19.50 -15.83 -27.90
N GLU A 196 20.62 -15.79 -28.63
CA GLU A 196 20.58 -15.94 -30.09
C GLU A 196 20.15 -17.37 -30.42
N VAL A 197 18.95 -17.52 -30.99
CA VAL A 197 18.46 -18.80 -31.50
C VAL A 197 18.46 -18.72 -33.03
N GLY A 198 19.64 -18.88 -33.63
CA GLY A 198 19.82 -18.99 -35.08
C GLY A 198 19.54 -17.70 -35.88
N PHE A 199 19.94 -17.74 -37.16
CA PHE A 199 19.90 -16.60 -38.09
C PHE A 199 18.55 -15.85 -38.03
N ASN A 200 18.60 -14.60 -37.54
CA ASN A 200 17.53 -13.60 -37.52
C ASN A 200 16.29 -13.84 -36.62
N LYS A 201 16.37 -14.60 -35.53
CA LYS A 201 15.34 -14.55 -34.47
C LYS A 201 15.96 -14.35 -33.08
N LYS A 202 15.87 -13.12 -32.57
CA LYS A 202 16.09 -12.83 -31.14
C LYS A 202 14.79 -13.13 -30.39
N VAL A 203 14.83 -14.13 -29.52
CA VAL A 203 13.76 -14.39 -28.53
C VAL A 203 14.36 -14.08 -27.16
N SER A 204 13.86 -13.04 -26.51
CA SER A 204 14.28 -12.70 -25.15
C SER A 204 13.62 -13.67 -24.16
N HIS A 205 14.40 -14.60 -23.59
CA HIS A 205 13.96 -15.40 -22.44
C HIS A 205 14.37 -14.68 -21.15
N ALA A 206 13.38 -14.37 -20.30
CA ALA A 206 13.65 -13.91 -18.95
C ALA A 206 14.10 -15.10 -18.09
N GLU A 207 15.40 -15.19 -17.75
CA GLU A 207 15.87 -16.07 -16.67
C GLU A 207 15.70 -15.28 -15.35
N GLY A 208 14.73 -15.69 -14.53
CA GLY A 208 14.49 -15.07 -13.23
C GLY A 208 15.64 -15.38 -12.28
N SER A 209 16.39 -14.36 -11.87
CA SER A 209 17.54 -14.51 -10.95
C SER A 209 17.14 -14.85 -9.50
N GLY A 210 15.84 -15.03 -9.22
CA GLY A 210 15.29 -15.20 -7.87
C GLY A 210 15.38 -13.93 -6.98
N GLU A 211 16.20 -12.96 -7.38
CA GLU A 211 16.34 -11.65 -6.73
C GLU A 211 15.01 -10.89 -6.83
N ARG A 212 14.52 -10.38 -5.71
CA ARG A 212 13.29 -9.56 -5.65
C ARG A 212 13.68 -8.08 -5.70
N GLN A 213 12.80 -7.25 -6.25
CA GLN A 213 12.97 -5.80 -6.31
C GLN A 213 11.69 -5.10 -5.86
N ILE A 214 11.86 -3.99 -5.14
CA ILE A 214 10.81 -3.03 -4.82
C ILE A 214 10.94 -1.90 -5.84
N HIS A 215 9.98 -1.80 -6.76
CA HIS A 215 9.91 -0.71 -7.72
C HIS A 215 9.16 0.48 -7.12
N LEU A 216 9.74 1.67 -7.20
CA LEU A 216 9.26 2.90 -6.56
C LEU A 216 9.02 4.05 -7.57
N GLU A 217 9.31 3.83 -8.84
CA GLU A 217 9.05 4.74 -9.95
C GLU A 217 8.14 4.06 -10.98
N GLU A 218 7.10 4.76 -11.44
CA GLU A 218 6.13 4.23 -12.40
C GLU A 218 6.82 3.78 -13.70
N ARG A 219 6.41 2.61 -14.20
CA ARG A 219 6.80 2.07 -15.51
C ARG A 219 5.56 1.56 -16.23
N PRO A 220 5.60 1.40 -17.56
CA PRO A 220 4.45 0.85 -18.29
C PRO A 220 3.93 -0.48 -17.71
N GLY A 221 4.82 -1.34 -17.19
CA GLY A 221 4.41 -2.63 -16.65
C GLY A 221 3.70 -2.61 -15.29
N PHE A 222 3.75 -1.51 -14.52
CA PHE A 222 3.23 -1.48 -13.14
C PHE A 222 3.05 -0.05 -12.60
N LEU A 223 2.10 0.11 -11.68
CA LEU A 223 1.97 1.34 -10.89
C LEU A 223 3.06 1.41 -9.82
N ALA A 224 3.76 2.52 -9.71
CA ALA A 224 4.66 2.78 -8.60
C ALA A 224 4.83 4.27 -8.40
N LYS A 225 5.12 4.67 -7.16
CA LYS A 225 5.23 6.08 -6.78
C LYS A 225 6.14 6.21 -5.58
N SER A 226 6.88 7.30 -5.52
CA SER A 226 7.58 7.72 -4.31
C SER A 226 7.61 9.24 -4.24
N ARG A 227 7.28 9.77 -3.05
CA ARG A 227 7.49 11.19 -2.71
C ARG A 227 8.87 11.43 -2.08
N TYR A 228 9.66 10.37 -1.93
CA TYR A 228 11.01 10.41 -1.37
C TYR A 228 12.06 10.42 -2.49
N GLY A 229 13.29 10.83 -2.17
CA GLY A 229 14.43 10.80 -3.10
C GLY A 229 14.97 9.39 -3.34
N THR A 230 14.09 8.41 -3.55
CA THR A 230 14.44 6.99 -3.75
C THR A 230 14.89 6.72 -5.19
N PRO A 231 15.78 5.73 -5.42
CA PRO A 231 16.02 5.23 -6.77
C PRO A 231 14.77 4.56 -7.36
N ALA A 232 14.77 4.33 -8.68
CA ALA A 232 13.65 3.70 -9.38
C ALA A 232 13.28 2.30 -8.85
N ALA A 233 14.28 1.56 -8.35
CA ALA A 233 14.08 0.27 -7.72
C ALA A 233 15.14 0.02 -6.63
N ILE A 234 14.76 -0.78 -5.63
CA ILE A 234 15.60 -1.23 -4.52
C ILE A 234 15.59 -2.75 -4.50
N THR A 235 16.75 -3.41 -4.33
CA THR A 235 16.80 -4.86 -4.16
C THR A 235 16.15 -5.26 -2.84
N PHE A 236 15.20 -6.19 -2.89
CA PHE A 236 14.56 -6.75 -1.72
C PHE A 236 15.19 -8.09 -1.35
N LYS A 237 15.95 -8.09 -0.25
CA LYS A 237 16.34 -9.31 0.46
C LYS A 237 15.50 -9.39 1.73
N LYS A 238 14.81 -10.52 1.95
CA LYS A 238 14.01 -10.77 3.17
C LYS A 238 14.88 -10.55 4.41
N GLY A 239 14.37 -9.82 5.39
CA GLY A 239 15.05 -9.35 6.61
C GLY A 239 15.89 -8.09 6.44
N LYS A 240 15.93 -7.48 5.24
CA LYS A 240 16.75 -6.29 4.91
C LYS A 240 16.02 -5.26 4.05
N GLY A 241 14.77 -5.52 3.67
CA GLY A 241 13.95 -4.62 2.87
C GLY A 241 13.64 -3.30 3.59
N TRP A 242 13.23 -3.31 4.86
CA TRP A 242 13.04 -2.05 5.60
C TRP A 242 14.34 -1.27 5.74
N GLU A 243 15.46 -1.94 6.06
CA GLU A 243 16.78 -1.30 6.15
C GLU A 243 17.15 -0.53 4.88
N GLU A 244 16.84 -1.08 3.70
CA GLU A 244 17.06 -0.40 2.42
C GLU A 244 16.09 0.77 2.18
N LEU A 245 14.82 0.65 2.57
CA LEU A 245 13.82 1.73 2.46
C LEU A 245 14.10 2.89 3.42
N ALA A 246 14.50 2.58 4.66
CA ALA A 246 14.77 3.52 5.74
C ALA A 246 15.88 4.53 5.41
N LYS A 247 16.77 4.20 4.46
CA LYS A 247 17.78 5.14 3.93
C LYS A 247 17.17 6.40 3.30
N TYR A 248 15.90 6.34 2.89
CA TYR A 248 15.23 7.41 2.15
C TYR A 248 13.98 7.95 2.85
N MET A 249 13.45 7.25 3.84
CA MET A 249 12.18 7.55 4.50
C MET A 249 12.42 7.95 5.96
N PRO A 250 11.66 8.92 6.51
CA PRO A 250 11.71 9.22 7.93
C PRO A 250 11.36 7.98 8.76
N GLU A 251 12.15 7.74 9.81
CA GLU A 251 11.91 6.64 10.73
C GLU A 251 10.61 6.87 11.52
N PRO A 252 9.74 5.87 11.65
CA PRO A 252 8.61 5.97 12.56
C PRO A 252 9.10 5.94 14.00
N LEU A 253 8.78 6.99 14.75
CA LEU A 253 9.19 7.13 16.14
C LEU A 253 8.12 6.59 17.11
N GLY A 254 6.93 6.29 16.60
CA GLY A 254 5.75 6.02 17.41
C GLY A 254 5.11 7.31 17.92
N LYS A 255 4.04 7.15 18.69
CA LYS A 255 3.36 8.27 19.36
C LYS A 255 4.34 8.93 20.34
N ALA A 256 4.46 10.25 20.28
CA ALA A 256 5.19 11.00 21.29
C ALA A 256 4.49 10.80 22.65
N ALA A 257 5.25 10.35 23.65
CA ALA A 257 4.78 10.22 25.03
C ALA A 257 4.37 11.57 25.63
#